data_AF-A0A6P0W5L6-F1
#
_entry.id   AF-A0A6P0W5L6-F1
#
_cell.length_a   1.000
_cell.length_b   1.000
_cell.length_c   1.000
_cell.angle_alpha   90.00
_cell.angle_beta   90.00
_cell.angle_gamma   90.00
#
_symmetry.space_group_name_H-M   'P 1'
#
loop_
_entity.id
_entity.type
_entity.pdbx_description
1 polymer ?
#
loop_
_entity_poly.entity_id
_entity_poly.type
_entity_poly.pdbx_seq_one_letter_code
_entity_poly.pdbx_strand_id
1 'polypeptide(L)'
;MLKLIYTENSFYLERLAQSLEEWVTKRTLVSLRAGASFYIEPSTASFLLPANLPHLRELEVFVEQDKTDAIALSICDAEYVEVSLQGTWLTSDPEDEEGIFVTAMNYAVEFFLYQLWQEANHRASVPKD
;
A
#
# COMPACT_ATOMS: atom_id res chain seq x y z
N MET A 1 7.50 -6.53 -2.68
CA MET A 1 6.59 -5.43 -3.04
C MET A 1 5.30 -5.51 -2.28
N LEU A 2 4.65 -4.37 -2.04
CA LEU A 2 3.33 -4.30 -1.43
C LEU A 2 2.25 -4.19 -2.50
N LYS A 3 1.07 -4.74 -2.19
CA LYS A 3 -0.14 -4.65 -2.99
C LYS A 3 -1.28 -4.20 -2.08
N LEU A 4 -1.88 -3.06 -2.40
CA LEU A 4 -3.09 -2.56 -1.77
C LEU A 4 -4.27 -2.88 -2.70
N ILE A 5 -5.31 -3.51 -2.15
CA ILE A 5 -6.55 -3.82 -2.86
C ILE A 5 -7.62 -2.91 -2.28
N TYR A 6 -7.96 -1.86 -3.02
CA TYR A 6 -9.02 -0.94 -2.64
C TYR A 6 -10.38 -1.52 -2.99
N THR A 7 -11.30 -1.40 -2.04
CA THR A 7 -12.70 -1.78 -2.10
C THR A 7 -13.53 -0.58 -1.67
N GLU A 8 -14.84 -0.58 -1.94
CA GLU A 8 -15.76 0.53 -1.64
C GLU A 8 -15.52 1.22 -0.29
N ASN A 9 -15.24 0.46 0.78
CA ASN A 9 -15.16 0.99 2.14
C ASN A 9 -13.84 0.69 2.88
N SER A 10 -12.88 0.05 2.23
CA SER A 10 -11.66 -0.42 2.90
C SER A 10 -10.55 -0.78 1.92
N PHE A 11 -9.40 -1.19 2.45
CA PHE A 11 -8.39 -1.84 1.63
C PHE A 11 -7.76 -3.04 2.35
N TYR A 12 -7.24 -3.97 1.55
CA TYR A 12 -6.37 -5.05 2.02
C TYR A 12 -4.94 -4.81 1.61
N LEU A 13 -4.00 -5.04 2.52
CA LEU A 13 -2.57 -5.01 2.22
C LEU A 13 -2.02 -6.43 2.11
N GLU A 14 -1.30 -6.70 1.04
CA GLU A 14 -0.60 -7.96 0.80
C GLU A 14 0.88 -7.70 0.51
N ARG A 15 1.74 -8.63 0.92
CA ARG A 15 3.14 -8.64 0.51
C ARG A 15 3.36 -9.67 -0.58
N LEU A 16 3.91 -9.23 -1.71
CA LEU A 16 4.20 -10.06 -2.87
C LEU A 16 5.71 -10.27 -3.01
N ALA A 17 6.11 -11.51 -3.31
CA ALA A 17 7.50 -11.91 -3.50
C ALA A 17 8.05 -11.63 -4.90
N GLN A 18 7.16 -11.40 -5.88
CA GLN A 18 7.52 -11.09 -7.27
C GLN A 18 7.83 -9.61 -7.46
N SER A 19 8.54 -9.27 -8.54
CA SER A 19 8.84 -7.88 -8.91
C SER A 19 7.62 -7.17 -9.52
N LEU A 20 7.66 -5.83 -9.54
CA LEU A 20 6.64 -5.00 -10.19
C LEU A 20 6.52 -5.33 -11.68
N GLU A 21 7.65 -5.45 -12.38
CA GLU A 21 7.69 -5.77 -13.80
C GLU A 21 7.07 -7.14 -14.12
N GLU A 22 7.40 -8.17 -13.34
CA GLU A 22 6.78 -9.49 -13.48
C GLU A 22 5.28 -9.44 -13.20
N TRP A 23 4.86 -8.63 -12.23
CA TRP A 23 3.46 -8.48 -11.84
C TRP A 23 2.60 -7.79 -12.90
N VAL A 24 3.13 -6.71 -13.48
CA VAL A 24 2.50 -5.97 -14.57
C VAL A 24 2.45 -6.86 -15.82
N THR A 25 3.58 -7.47 -16.20
CA THR A 25 3.67 -8.31 -17.41
C THR A 25 2.67 -9.46 -17.39
N LYS A 26 2.55 -10.18 -16.26
CA LYS A 26 1.58 -11.28 -16.14
C LYS A 26 0.15 -10.82 -16.35
N ARG A 27 -0.22 -9.66 -15.80
CA ARG A 27 -1.57 -9.12 -15.96
C ARG A 27 -1.81 -8.65 -17.39
N THR A 28 -0.84 -7.98 -18.01
CA THR A 28 -0.96 -7.51 -19.40
C THR A 28 -1.15 -8.67 -20.35
N LEU A 29 -0.46 -9.79 -20.11
CA LEU A 29 -0.67 -11.00 -20.88
C LEU A 29 -2.07 -11.61 -20.70
N VAL A 30 -2.60 -11.58 -19.47
CA VAL A 30 -3.94 -12.10 -19.16
C VAL A 30 -5.02 -11.23 -19.80
N SER A 31 -4.93 -9.89 -19.72
CA SER A 31 -5.92 -9.00 -20.34
C SER A 31 -5.98 -9.14 -21.84
N LEU A 32 -4.81 -9.18 -22.50
CA LEU A 32 -4.72 -9.40 -23.95
C LEU A 32 -5.39 -10.72 -24.38
N ARG A 33 -5.23 -11.79 -23.58
CA ARG A 33 -5.85 -13.09 -23.87
C ARG A 33 -7.35 -13.13 -23.55
N ALA A 34 -7.77 -12.41 -22.53
CA ALA A 34 -9.17 -12.36 -22.10
C ALA A 34 -10.01 -11.38 -22.95
N GLY A 35 -9.37 -10.53 -23.76
CA GLY A 35 -10.05 -9.40 -24.42
C GLY A 35 -10.57 -8.36 -23.42
N ALA A 36 -9.99 -8.33 -22.22
CA ALA A 36 -10.30 -7.35 -21.20
C ALA A 36 -9.34 -6.17 -21.30
N SER A 37 -9.81 -4.98 -20.96
CA SER A 37 -8.95 -3.80 -20.83
C SER A 37 -8.75 -3.48 -19.36
N PHE A 38 -7.57 -3.01 -19.01
CA PHE A 38 -7.32 -2.34 -17.75
C PHE A 38 -6.38 -1.17 -18.00
N TYR A 39 -6.37 -0.24 -17.05
CA TYR A 39 -5.59 0.97 -17.05
C TYR A 39 -4.46 0.79 -16.05
N ILE A 40 -3.25 1.15 -16.47
CA ILE A 40 -2.05 1.12 -15.61
C ILE A 40 -1.40 2.49 -15.70
N GLU A 41 -1.15 3.09 -14.54
CA GLU A 41 -0.49 4.39 -14.46
C GLU A 41 0.37 4.53 -13.19
N PRO A 42 1.44 5.33 -13.24
CA PRO A 42 2.10 5.80 -12.03
C PRO A 42 1.11 6.59 -11.17
N SER A 43 1.09 6.34 -9.86
CA SER A 43 0.17 7.00 -8.95
C SER A 43 0.72 7.03 -7.53
N THR A 44 -0.04 7.65 -6.62
CA THR A 44 0.20 7.66 -5.18
C THR A 44 -0.97 6.99 -4.47
N ALA A 45 -0.68 6.23 -3.42
CA ALA A 45 -1.68 5.65 -2.54
C ALA A 45 -1.41 6.06 -1.10
N SER A 46 -2.46 6.40 -0.37
CA SER A 46 -2.36 6.79 1.03
C SER A 46 -3.29 5.98 1.91
N PHE A 47 -2.87 5.72 3.15
CA PHE A 47 -3.70 5.10 4.18
C PHE A 47 -3.27 5.54 5.58
N LEU A 48 -4.16 5.35 6.55
CA LEU A 48 -3.94 5.75 7.95
C LEU A 48 -3.43 4.60 8.81
N LEU A 49 -2.50 4.92 9.70
CA LEU A 49 -2.09 4.07 10.82
C LEU A 49 -2.36 4.79 12.14
N PRO A 50 -2.80 4.10 13.21
CA PRO A 50 -2.94 4.71 14.52
C PRO A 50 -1.61 5.27 15.03
N ALA A 51 -1.60 6.52 15.49
CA ALA A 51 -0.41 7.22 15.99
C ALA A 51 0.17 6.56 17.26
N ASN A 52 -0.62 5.75 17.97
CA ASN A 52 -0.21 5.02 19.17
C ASN A 52 0.30 3.59 18.88
N LEU A 53 0.56 3.25 17.62
CA LEU A 53 1.18 1.98 17.27
C LEU A 53 2.60 1.90 17.85
N PRO A 54 2.94 0.80 18.55
CA PRO A 54 4.32 0.49 18.89
C PRO A 54 5.17 0.47 17.63
N HIS A 55 6.41 0.91 17.76
CA HIS A 55 7.39 0.89 16.68
C HIS A 55 7.05 1.76 15.45
N LEU A 56 5.98 2.57 15.47
CA LEU A 56 5.71 3.56 14.42
C LEU A 56 6.90 4.53 14.24
N ARG A 57 7.55 4.91 15.34
CA ARG A 57 8.77 5.72 15.33
C ARG A 57 9.95 5.04 14.63
N GLU A 58 9.99 3.72 14.61
CA GLU A 58 11.02 2.98 13.85
C GLU A 58 10.76 3.10 12.34
N LEU A 59 9.48 3.15 11.91
CA LEU A 59 9.11 3.42 10.52
C LEU A 59 9.59 4.82 10.12
N GLU A 60 9.39 5.83 10.96
CA GLU A 60 9.90 7.20 10.72
C GLU A 60 11.40 7.19 10.45
N VAL A 61 12.18 6.48 11.27
CA VAL A 61 13.63 6.35 11.06
C VAL A 61 13.96 5.66 9.74
N PHE A 62 13.23 4.62 9.36
CA PHE A 62 13.43 3.96 8.07
C PHE A 62 13.08 4.86 6.88
N VAL A 63 12.02 5.65 7.00
CA VAL A 63 11.57 6.61 5.97
C VAL A 63 12.57 7.75 5.82
N GLU A 64 13.09 8.30 6.92
CA GLU A 64 14.14 9.34 6.89
C GLU A 64 15.46 8.84 6.27
N GLN A 65 15.75 7.54 6.40
CA GLN A 65 16.92 6.92 5.79
C GLN A 65 16.72 6.53 4.32
N ASP A 66 15.46 6.38 3.89
CA ASP A 66 15.15 6.07 2.51
C ASP A 66 15.35 7.30 1.62
N LYS A 67 16.14 7.14 0.56
CA LYS A 67 16.49 8.25 -0.36
C LYS A 67 15.64 8.27 -1.62
N THR A 68 14.62 7.42 -1.69
CA THR A 68 13.86 7.18 -2.93
C THR A 68 12.58 8.00 -3.00
N ASP A 69 12.20 8.68 -1.91
CA ASP A 69 10.93 9.39 -1.74
C ASP A 69 9.70 8.49 -2.04
N ALA A 70 9.87 7.16 -2.00
CA ALA A 70 8.83 6.21 -2.33
C ALA A 70 7.77 6.07 -1.21
N ILE A 71 8.11 6.53 -0.01
CA ILE A 71 7.26 6.56 1.16
C ILE A 71 7.41 7.89 1.89
N ALA A 72 6.30 8.44 2.36
CA ALA A 72 6.25 9.60 3.23
C ALA A 72 5.29 9.36 4.40
N LEU A 73 5.60 9.96 5.53
CA LEU A 73 4.75 9.97 6.72
C LEU A 73 4.33 11.40 7.04
N SER A 74 3.05 11.59 7.32
CA SER A 74 2.50 12.88 7.74
C SER A 74 1.58 12.70 8.93
N ILE A 75 1.70 13.56 9.95
CA ILE A 75 0.75 13.57 11.06
C ILE A 75 -0.57 14.12 10.52
N CYS A 76 -1.60 13.29 10.50
CA CYS A 76 -2.94 13.68 10.04
C CYS A 76 -3.67 14.41 11.19
N ASP A 77 -3.75 13.76 12.35
CA ASP A 77 -4.32 14.30 13.58
C ASP A 77 -3.66 13.68 14.84
N ALA A 78 -4.30 13.83 16.00
CA ALA A 78 -3.78 13.29 17.26
C ALA A 78 -3.87 11.75 17.38
N GLU A 79 -4.71 11.11 16.57
CA GLU A 79 -4.98 9.67 16.60
C GLU A 79 -4.35 8.92 15.42
N TYR A 80 -4.04 9.59 14.31
CA TYR A 80 -3.59 8.95 13.07
C TYR A 80 -2.40 9.63 12.41
N VAL A 81 -1.54 8.78 11.83
CA VAL A 81 -0.48 9.15 10.91
C VAL A 81 -0.86 8.63 9.53
N GLU A 82 -0.75 9.48 8.52
CA GLU A 82 -0.91 9.12 7.13
C GLU A 82 0.40 8.57 6.57
N VAL A 83 0.31 7.40 5.93
CA VAL A 83 1.37 6.81 5.11
C VAL A 83 1.02 7.06 3.65
N SER A 84 1.90 7.72 2.91
CA SER A 84 1.77 7.97 1.47
C SER A 84 2.84 7.23 0.70
N LEU A 85 2.46 6.51 -0.35
CA LEU A 85 3.31 5.61 -1.12
C LEU A 85 3.29 5.96 -2.61
N GLN A 86 4.45 6.01 -3.26
CA GLN A 86 4.57 6.10 -4.71
C GLN A 86 4.55 4.71 -5.34
N GLY A 87 3.87 4.55 -6.47
CA GLY A 87 3.72 3.24 -7.09
C GLY A 87 2.92 3.25 -8.38
N THR A 88 2.21 2.16 -8.62
CA THR A 88 1.46 1.92 -9.85
C THR A 88 0.03 1.53 -9.51
N TRP A 89 -0.92 2.26 -10.09
CA TRP A 89 -2.34 1.97 -10.02
C TRP A 89 -2.76 1.04 -11.17
N LEU A 90 -3.68 0.13 -10.89
CA LEU A 90 -4.32 -0.76 -11.84
C LEU A 90 -5.83 -0.80 -11.58
N THR A 91 -6.62 -0.45 -12.59
CA THR A 91 -8.09 -0.53 -12.55
C THR A 91 -8.67 -1.00 -13.87
N SER A 92 -9.89 -1.56 -13.86
CA SER A 92 -10.68 -1.83 -15.07
C SER A 92 -11.44 -0.61 -15.59
N ASP A 93 -11.66 0.40 -14.75
CA ASP A 93 -12.38 1.63 -15.08
C ASP A 93 -11.63 2.83 -14.47
N PRO A 94 -11.16 3.80 -15.28
CA PRO A 94 -10.35 4.92 -14.79
C PRO A 94 -11.12 5.88 -13.88
N GLU A 95 -12.45 5.83 -13.87
CA GLU A 95 -13.30 6.63 -12.98
C GLU A 95 -13.62 5.91 -11.66
N ASP A 96 -13.16 4.66 -11.50
CA ASP A 96 -13.42 3.85 -10.31
C ASP A 96 -12.38 4.11 -9.21
N GLU A 97 -12.86 4.23 -7.98
CA GLU A 97 -12.04 4.36 -6.78
C GLU A 97 -11.59 2.97 -6.27
N GLU A 98 -12.21 1.89 -6.76
CA GLU A 98 -11.76 0.52 -6.53
C GLU A 98 -10.65 0.11 -7.50
N GLY A 99 -9.69 -0.67 -7.00
CA GLY A 99 -8.59 -1.11 -7.83
C GLY A 99 -7.43 -1.69 -7.03
N ILE A 100 -6.33 -1.88 -7.73
CA ILE A 100 -5.12 -2.46 -7.16
C ILE A 100 -3.98 -1.48 -7.31
N PHE A 101 -3.43 -1.04 -6.19
CA PHE A 101 -2.17 -0.32 -6.15
C PHE A 101 -1.03 -1.27 -5.81
N VAL A 102 0.11 -1.12 -6.47
CA VAL A 102 1.34 -1.84 -6.14
C VAL A 102 2.50 -0.88 -6.01
N THR A 103 3.36 -1.12 -5.02
CA THR A 103 4.59 -0.35 -4.82
C THR A 103 5.74 -1.25 -4.45
N ALA A 104 6.92 -0.91 -4.98
CA ALA A 104 8.17 -1.59 -4.70
C ALA A 104 9.10 -0.62 -3.97
N MET A 105 9.56 -1.04 -2.79
CA MET A 105 10.47 -0.30 -1.93
C MET A 105 11.55 -1.25 -1.39
N ASN A 106 12.39 -0.75 -0.48
CA ASN A 106 13.29 -1.62 0.27
C ASN A 106 12.50 -2.72 1.01
N TYR A 107 12.97 -3.97 0.93
CA TYR A 107 12.33 -5.12 1.58
C TYR A 107 12.03 -4.91 3.07
N ALA A 108 12.93 -4.27 3.82
CA ALA A 108 12.74 -4.01 5.24
C ALA A 108 11.56 -3.05 5.48
N VAL A 109 11.46 -1.99 4.67
CA VAL A 109 10.35 -1.02 4.72
C VAL A 109 9.03 -1.70 4.38
N GLU A 110 8.99 -2.46 3.29
CA GLU A 110 7.79 -3.20 2.87
C GLU A 110 7.32 -4.18 3.94
N PHE A 111 8.26 -4.97 4.49
CA PHE A 111 7.94 -5.94 5.53
C PHE A 111 7.44 -5.28 6.81
N PHE A 112 8.13 -4.22 7.24
CA PHE A 112 7.79 -3.52 8.47
C PHE A 112 6.44 -2.82 8.38
N LEU A 113 6.17 -2.14 7.26
CA LEU A 113 4.87 -1.51 7.02
C LEU A 113 3.72 -2.52 7.02
N TYR A 114 3.95 -3.72 6.45
CA TYR A 114 2.98 -4.81 6.49
C TYR A 114 2.73 -5.34 7.92
N GLN A 115 3.75 -5.36 8.78
CA GLN A 115 3.56 -5.74 10.20
C GLN A 115 2.72 -4.69 10.94
N LEU A 116 3.05 -3.40 10.77
CA LEU A 116 2.30 -2.31 11.40
C LEU A 116 0.82 -2.28 10.98
N TRP A 117 0.54 -2.49 9.69
CA TRP A 117 -0.83 -2.58 9.19
C TRP A 117 -1.60 -3.76 9.80
N GLN A 118 -0.97 -4.93 9.92
CA GLN A 118 -1.61 -6.09 10.58
C GLN A 118 -1.88 -5.81 12.06
N GLU A 119 -0.95 -5.18 12.78
CA GLU A 119 -1.15 -4.82 14.17
C GLU A 119 -2.29 -3.81 14.34
N ALA A 120 -2.37 -2.79 13.47
CA ALA A 120 -3.45 -1.82 13.45
C ALA A 120 -4.82 -2.48 13.31
N ASN A 121 -4.96 -3.39 12.34
CA ASN A 121 -6.21 -4.11 12.10
C ASN A 121 -6.56 -5.07 13.24
N HIS A 122 -5.56 -5.72 13.84
CA HIS A 122 -5.81 -6.55 15.02
C HIS A 122 -6.40 -5.72 16.17
N ARG A 123 -5.79 -4.56 16.46
CA ARG A 123 -6.27 -3.65 17.52
C ARG A 123 -7.65 -3.06 17.23
N ALA A 124 -7.96 -2.74 15.98
CA ALA A 124 -9.28 -2.24 15.60
C ALA A 124 -10.39 -3.29 15.79
N SER A 125 -10.06 -4.58 15.68
CA SER A 125 -11.02 -5.69 15.85
C SER A 125 -11.23 -6.13 17.30
N VAL A 126 -10.38 -5.69 18.24
CA VAL A 126 -10.55 -5.96 19.68
C VAL A 126 -11.36 -4.82 20.31
N PRO A 127 -12.52 -5.09 20.94
CA PRO A 127 -13.28 -4.07 21.65
C PRO A 127 -12.41 -3.39 22.72
N LYS A 128 -12.44 -2.07 22.80
CA LYS A 128 -11.85 -1.34 23.93
C LYS A 128 -12.71 -1.65 25.17
N ASP A 129 -12.15 -2.41 26.12
CA ASP A 129 -12.75 -2.64 27.45
C ASP A 129 -12.88 -1.35 28.27
#